data_AF-A0A935Q414-F1
#
_entry.id   AF-A0A935Q414-F1
#
_cell.length_a   1.000
_cell.length_b   1.000
_cell.length_c   1.000
_cell.angle_alpha   90.00
_cell.angle_beta   90.00
_cell.angle_gamma   90.00
#
_symmetry.space_group_name_H-M   'P 1'
#
loop_
_entity.id
_entity.type
_entity.pdbx_description
1 polymer ?
#
loop_
_entity_poly.entity_id
_entity_poly.type
_entity_poly.pdbx_seq_one_letter_code
_entity_poly.pdbx_strand_id
1 'polypeptide(L)'
;MMKKAGLVLLAVFLIITTPSSGQEKNKEVMVKKIFAVLAEKDEEGFVNLFPDALSLKAYMIKAFKIDTTDKDNVETKAFLDSMDDESMQQEFREDFLKFIRMGEDKGVDWLNAKFNSYLADSILVDEDGANTPMLKGKIYFDIGSVKYFLSYNQVIWFENKGWYGVNIDRVDLVTRENEADVYDWDGKVVDSALFVMDSVVSATIADSAMTKISEELPEIKKKTDKEQPEKNKSIKKKLKSPARKPE
;
A
#
# COMPACT_ATOMS: atom_id res chain seq x y z
N MET A 1 -53.87 44.02 -19.78
CA MET A 1 -52.57 44.69 -19.94
C MET A 1 -51.64 44.23 -18.84
N MET A 2 -50.48 43.68 -19.22
CA MET A 2 -49.34 43.29 -18.37
C MET A 2 -48.84 44.50 -17.54
N LYS A 3 -48.20 44.35 -16.38
CA LYS A 3 -46.82 43.86 -16.25
C LYS A 3 -46.55 43.29 -14.86
N LYS A 4 -46.02 42.06 -14.89
CA LYS A 4 -45.39 41.35 -13.78
C LYS A 4 -44.06 42.05 -13.45
N ALA A 5 -43.82 42.35 -12.17
CA ALA A 5 -42.47 42.63 -11.67
C ALA A 5 -41.99 41.35 -10.98
N GLY A 6 -41.15 40.59 -11.70
CA GLY A 6 -40.54 39.37 -11.19
C GLY A 6 -39.44 39.70 -10.19
N LEU A 7 -39.57 39.16 -8.99
CA LEU A 7 -38.50 39.13 -8.00
C LEU A 7 -37.50 38.04 -8.43
N VAL A 8 -36.33 38.45 -8.91
CA VAL A 8 -35.23 37.53 -9.24
C VAL A 8 -34.57 37.14 -7.92
N LEU A 9 -34.82 35.92 -7.46
CA LEU A 9 -34.17 35.33 -6.30
C LEU A 9 -32.77 34.86 -6.72
N LEU A 10 -31.76 35.64 -6.37
CA LEU A 10 -30.35 35.30 -6.59
C LEU A 10 -29.99 34.17 -5.61
N ALA A 11 -29.98 32.92 -6.10
CA ALA A 11 -29.50 31.78 -5.34
C ALA A 11 -27.98 31.93 -5.16
N VAL A 12 -27.57 32.25 -3.94
CA VAL A 12 -26.17 32.22 -3.50
C VAL A 12 -25.73 30.75 -3.52
N PHE A 13 -25.00 30.37 -4.56
CA PHE A 13 -24.23 29.13 -4.58
C PHE A 13 -23.07 29.31 -3.59
N LEU A 14 -23.30 28.94 -2.33
CA LEU A 14 -22.22 28.65 -1.39
C LEU A 14 -21.51 27.40 -1.93
N ILE A 15 -20.49 27.61 -2.75
CA ILE A 15 -19.50 26.58 -3.04
C ILE A 15 -18.77 26.37 -1.70
N ILE A 16 -19.24 25.40 -0.92
CA ILE A 16 -18.50 24.86 0.20
C ILE A 16 -17.33 24.13 -0.44
N THR A 17 -16.21 24.84 -0.61
CA THR A 17 -14.92 24.19 -0.86
C THR A 17 -14.60 23.39 0.39
N THR A 18 -15.01 22.13 0.43
CA THR A 18 -14.46 21.17 1.39
C THR A 18 -12.95 21.13 1.12
N PRO A 19 -12.11 21.27 2.17
CA PRO A 19 -10.68 21.12 1.98
C PRO A 19 -10.42 19.71 1.43
N SER A 20 -9.99 19.67 0.18
CA SER A 20 -9.44 18.50 -0.50
C SER A 20 -8.06 18.17 0.10
N SER A 21 -8.06 17.83 1.37
CA SER A 21 -6.93 17.17 2.02
C SER A 21 -7.41 15.77 2.40
N GLY A 22 -6.76 14.75 1.87
CA GLY A 22 -6.97 13.33 2.19
C GLY A 22 -6.91 12.99 3.69
N GLN A 23 -6.40 13.92 4.50
CA GLN A 23 -6.36 13.85 5.95
C GLN A 23 -7.78 13.87 6.55
N GLU A 24 -8.25 12.70 6.99
CA GLU A 24 -9.52 12.58 7.71
C GLU A 24 -9.35 11.93 9.08
N LYS A 25 -9.70 12.63 10.16
CA LYS A 25 -9.60 12.08 11.51
C LYS A 25 -10.88 11.37 11.95
N ASN A 26 -12.00 11.72 11.35
CA ASN A 26 -13.30 11.15 11.70
C ASN A 26 -13.59 9.90 10.85
N LYS A 27 -13.83 8.76 11.53
CA LYS A 27 -14.16 7.48 10.88
C LYS A 27 -15.35 7.59 9.93
N GLU A 28 -16.43 8.24 10.35
CA GLU A 28 -17.64 8.42 9.54
C GLU A 28 -17.35 9.21 8.27
N VAL A 29 -16.57 10.28 8.40
CA VAL A 29 -16.23 11.12 7.24
C VAL A 29 -15.32 10.36 6.29
N MET A 30 -14.38 9.56 6.78
CA MET A 30 -13.53 8.71 5.94
C MET A 30 -14.37 7.69 5.15
N VAL A 31 -15.31 7.01 5.81
CA VAL A 31 -16.20 6.03 5.17
C VAL A 31 -17.07 6.69 4.10
N LYS A 32 -17.59 7.90 4.37
CA LYS A 32 -18.36 8.65 3.36
C LYS A 32 -17.49 9.10 2.19
N LYS A 33 -16.22 9.48 2.42
CA LYS A 33 -15.25 9.81 1.37
C LYS A 33 -14.98 8.61 0.46
N ILE A 34 -14.73 7.43 1.04
CA ILE A 34 -14.57 6.16 0.30
C ILE A 34 -15.76 5.94 -0.64
N PHE A 35 -16.99 6.09 -0.15
CA PHE A 35 -18.16 5.92 -0.99
C PHE A 35 -18.28 7.02 -2.07
N ALA A 36 -18.05 8.28 -1.69
CA ALA A 36 -18.21 9.42 -2.58
C ALA A 36 -17.30 9.32 -3.81
N VAL A 37 -16.02 8.95 -3.64
CA VAL A 37 -15.09 8.86 -4.77
C VAL A 37 -15.50 7.80 -5.79
N LEU A 38 -16.14 6.71 -5.35
CA LEU A 38 -16.69 5.70 -6.26
C LEU A 38 -17.97 6.19 -6.93
N ALA A 39 -18.90 6.73 -6.15
CA ALA A 39 -20.19 7.21 -6.65
C ALA A 39 -20.05 8.38 -7.64
N GLU A 40 -19.08 9.25 -7.42
CA GLU A 40 -18.76 10.38 -8.30
C GLU A 40 -17.79 10.00 -9.43
N LYS A 41 -17.26 8.77 -9.42
CA LYS A 41 -16.18 8.30 -10.28
C LYS A 41 -14.96 9.24 -10.26
N ASP A 42 -14.62 9.74 -9.09
CA ASP A 42 -13.53 10.67 -8.84
C ASP A 42 -12.21 9.91 -8.56
N GLU A 43 -11.46 9.62 -9.63
CA GLU A 43 -10.17 8.93 -9.55
C GLU A 43 -9.13 9.74 -8.75
N GLU A 44 -9.09 11.06 -8.90
CA GLU A 44 -8.15 11.91 -8.15
C GLU A 44 -8.50 11.94 -6.67
N GLY A 45 -9.78 12.05 -6.33
CA GLY A 45 -10.28 11.91 -4.98
C GLY A 45 -9.95 10.55 -4.36
N PHE A 46 -10.03 9.48 -5.15
CA PHE A 46 -9.65 8.13 -4.70
C PHE A 46 -8.17 8.04 -4.39
N VAL A 47 -7.29 8.53 -5.27
CA VAL A 47 -5.84 8.59 -5.03
C VAL A 47 -5.53 9.37 -3.75
N ASN A 48 -6.27 10.45 -3.49
CA ASN A 48 -6.12 11.27 -2.28
C ASN A 48 -6.59 10.57 -0.99
N LEU A 49 -7.22 9.39 -1.06
CA LEU A 49 -7.47 8.58 0.14
C LEU A 49 -6.18 7.97 0.69
N PHE A 50 -5.12 7.87 -0.10
CA PHE A 50 -3.87 7.22 0.24
C PHE A 50 -2.81 8.23 0.70
N PRO A 51 -1.83 7.80 1.51
CA PRO A 51 -0.76 8.68 1.95
C PRO A 51 0.23 8.91 0.80
N ASP A 52 0.91 10.06 0.81
CA ASP A 52 2.11 10.27 0.00
C ASP A 52 3.26 9.35 0.47
N ALA A 53 4.24 9.12 -0.40
CA ALA A 53 5.38 8.23 -0.17
C ALA A 53 6.18 8.65 1.07
N LEU A 54 6.35 9.96 1.30
CA LEU A 54 7.02 10.48 2.49
C LEU A 54 6.27 10.12 3.78
N SER A 55 4.95 10.23 3.75
CA SER A 55 4.05 9.90 4.84
C SER A 55 4.05 8.41 5.14
N LEU A 56 3.97 7.57 4.11
CA LEU A 56 4.01 6.12 4.22
C LEU A 56 5.37 5.64 4.74
N LYS A 57 6.47 6.17 4.21
CA LYS A 57 7.83 5.90 4.70
C LYS A 57 8.00 6.27 6.17
N ALA A 58 7.59 7.47 6.56
CA ALA A 58 7.68 7.91 7.96
C ALA A 58 6.82 7.03 8.89
N TYR A 59 5.65 6.61 8.42
CA TYR A 59 4.82 5.66 9.14
C TYR A 59 5.50 4.31 9.30
N MET A 60 6.07 3.72 8.25
CA MET A 60 6.72 2.41 8.32
C MET A 60 7.97 2.42 9.21
N ILE A 61 8.80 3.45 9.12
CA ILE A 61 9.95 3.63 10.02
C ILE A 61 9.50 3.59 11.49
N LYS A 62 8.41 4.28 11.80
CA LYS A 62 7.89 4.34 13.17
C LYS A 62 7.19 3.05 13.60
N ALA A 63 6.32 2.51 12.75
CA ALA A 63 5.50 1.33 13.04
C ALA A 63 6.38 0.09 13.29
N PHE A 64 7.40 -0.10 12.46
CA PHE A 64 8.34 -1.23 12.55
C PHE A 64 9.61 -0.92 13.35
N LYS A 65 9.71 0.27 13.96
CA LYS A 65 10.87 0.70 14.77
C LYS A 65 12.21 0.56 14.03
N ILE A 66 12.22 0.92 12.75
CA ILE A 66 13.38 0.79 11.87
C ILE A 66 14.43 1.84 12.24
N ASP A 67 15.66 1.42 12.55
CA ASP A 67 16.79 2.34 12.70
C ASP A 67 17.41 2.62 11.32
N THR A 68 17.03 3.74 10.71
CA THR A 68 17.56 4.16 9.41
C THR A 68 19.01 4.65 9.45
N THR A 69 19.62 4.75 10.63
CA THR A 69 21.03 5.14 10.81
C THR A 69 21.96 3.93 10.92
N ASP A 70 21.39 2.75 11.18
CA ASP A 70 22.12 1.50 11.19
C ASP A 70 22.65 1.18 9.78
N LYS A 71 23.94 0.85 9.72
CA LYS A 71 24.60 0.51 8.46
C LYS A 71 24.24 -0.89 7.98
N ASP A 72 23.70 -1.72 8.86
CA ASP A 72 23.32 -3.09 8.56
C ASP A 72 21.91 -3.20 7.96
N ASN A 73 21.12 -2.12 8.01
CA ASN A 73 19.77 -2.03 7.41
C ASN A 73 19.80 -1.62 5.93
N VAL A 74 20.62 -2.28 5.12
CA VAL A 74 20.89 -1.89 3.73
C VAL A 74 19.67 -2.11 2.84
N GLU A 75 19.04 -3.29 2.92
CA GLU A 75 17.90 -3.64 2.05
C GLU A 75 16.65 -2.85 2.46
N THR A 76 16.40 -2.71 3.76
CA THR A 76 15.28 -1.91 4.28
C THR A 76 15.41 -0.46 3.83
N LYS A 77 16.60 0.12 3.94
CA LYS A 77 16.82 1.50 3.50
C LYS A 77 16.66 1.65 1.98
N ALA A 78 17.20 0.72 1.19
CA ALA A 78 17.05 0.73 -0.26
C ALA A 78 15.59 0.66 -0.69
N PHE A 79 14.79 -0.20 -0.05
CA PHE A 79 13.36 -0.29 -0.28
C PHE A 79 12.66 1.03 0.06
N LEU A 80 12.86 1.57 1.28
CA LEU A 80 12.24 2.83 1.70
C LEU A 80 12.68 4.02 0.84
N ASP A 81 13.88 3.99 0.26
CA ASP A 81 14.39 5.02 -0.65
C ASP A 81 13.85 4.86 -2.09
N SER A 82 13.40 3.66 -2.47
CA SER A 82 12.77 3.40 -3.77
C SER A 82 11.31 3.82 -3.86
N MET A 83 10.67 4.12 -2.72
CA MET A 83 9.28 4.56 -2.71
C MET A 83 9.14 5.98 -3.28
N ASP A 84 8.26 6.13 -4.26
CA ASP A 84 7.94 7.40 -4.87
C ASP A 84 6.44 7.55 -5.12
N ASP A 85 5.96 8.81 -5.17
CA ASP A 85 4.55 9.11 -5.32
C ASP A 85 4.00 8.67 -6.69
N GLU A 86 4.81 8.71 -7.75
CA GLU A 86 4.34 8.41 -9.10
C GLU A 86 3.97 6.93 -9.24
N SER A 87 4.88 6.04 -8.82
CA SER A 87 4.67 4.60 -8.81
C SER A 87 3.47 4.20 -7.93
N MET A 88 3.39 4.74 -6.71
CA MET A 88 2.29 4.45 -5.80
C MET A 88 0.93 4.93 -6.35
N GLN A 89 0.87 6.15 -6.89
CA GLN A 89 -0.36 6.69 -7.45
C GLN A 89 -0.84 5.89 -8.66
N GLN A 90 0.08 5.32 -9.46
CA GLN A 90 -0.30 4.45 -10.56
C GLN A 90 -1.06 3.21 -10.04
N GLU A 91 -0.53 2.54 -9.01
CA GLU A 91 -1.20 1.38 -8.39
C GLU A 91 -2.58 1.75 -7.84
N PHE A 92 -2.71 2.91 -7.17
CA PHE A 92 -4.01 3.36 -6.65
C PHE A 92 -5.03 3.65 -7.75
N ARG A 93 -4.61 4.13 -8.92
CA ARG A 93 -5.51 4.32 -10.08
C ARG A 93 -5.95 2.99 -10.67
N GLU A 94 -5.07 1.99 -10.70
CA GLU A 94 -5.41 0.63 -11.13
C GLU A 94 -6.44 -0.01 -10.17
N ASP A 95 -6.26 0.15 -8.86
CA ASP A 95 -7.21 -0.27 -7.82
C ASP A 95 -8.56 0.43 -7.97
N PHE A 96 -8.56 1.74 -8.23
CA PHE A 96 -9.79 2.49 -8.48
C PHE A 96 -10.61 1.88 -9.63
N LEU A 97 -9.96 1.65 -10.78
CA LEU A 97 -10.62 1.07 -11.96
C LEU A 97 -11.12 -0.35 -11.69
N LYS A 98 -10.37 -1.15 -10.93
CA LYS A 98 -10.78 -2.48 -10.48
C LYS A 98 -12.05 -2.41 -9.62
N PHE A 99 -12.12 -1.51 -8.65
CA PHE A 99 -13.27 -1.37 -7.77
C PHE A 99 -14.51 -0.83 -8.49
N ILE A 100 -14.33 0.09 -9.43
CA ILE A 100 -15.42 0.53 -10.31
C ILE A 100 -16.00 -0.66 -11.08
N ARG A 101 -15.14 -1.45 -11.74
CA ARG A 101 -15.56 -2.65 -12.49
C ARG A 101 -16.22 -3.70 -11.61
N MET A 102 -15.69 -3.93 -10.42
CA MET A 102 -16.26 -4.88 -9.45
C MET A 102 -17.73 -4.56 -9.15
N GLY A 103 -18.09 -3.29 -8.97
CA GLY A 103 -19.49 -2.89 -8.83
C GLY A 103 -20.29 -3.00 -10.13
N GLU A 104 -19.73 -2.53 -11.25
CA GLU A 104 -20.42 -2.53 -12.56
C GLU A 104 -20.78 -3.96 -13.02
N ASP A 105 -19.91 -4.93 -12.77
CA ASP A 105 -20.14 -6.36 -13.03
C ASP A 105 -21.32 -6.93 -12.23
N LYS A 106 -21.74 -6.24 -11.15
CA LYS A 106 -22.89 -6.58 -10.30
C LYS A 106 -24.13 -5.76 -10.64
N GLY A 107 -24.06 -4.92 -11.66
CA GLY A 107 -25.15 -4.01 -12.05
C GLY A 107 -25.20 -2.72 -11.23
N VAL A 108 -24.11 -2.33 -10.56
CA VAL A 108 -24.01 -1.04 -9.89
C VAL A 108 -23.81 0.06 -10.93
N ASP A 109 -24.75 0.99 -10.98
CA ASP A 109 -24.58 2.29 -11.63
C ASP A 109 -24.10 3.31 -10.59
N TRP A 110 -22.78 3.47 -10.50
CA TRP A 110 -22.13 4.30 -9.48
C TRP A 110 -22.64 5.75 -9.46
N LEU A 111 -22.91 6.35 -10.63
CA LEU A 111 -23.39 7.74 -10.73
C LEU A 111 -24.79 7.95 -10.16
N ASN A 112 -25.56 6.87 -10.03
CA ASN A 112 -26.90 6.86 -9.43
C ASN A 112 -26.93 6.23 -8.04
N ALA A 113 -25.79 5.76 -7.53
CA ALA A 113 -25.67 5.15 -6.22
C ALA A 113 -25.84 6.20 -5.11
N LYS A 114 -26.64 5.86 -4.10
CA LYS A 114 -26.92 6.74 -2.96
C LYS A 114 -26.50 6.07 -1.66
N PHE A 115 -25.61 6.74 -0.93
CA PHE A 115 -25.23 6.30 0.40
C PHE A 115 -26.47 6.14 1.30
N ASN A 116 -26.55 5.03 2.03
CA ASN A 116 -27.63 4.78 2.98
C ASN A 116 -27.07 4.72 4.41
N SER A 117 -26.22 3.73 4.70
CA SER A 117 -25.67 3.51 6.03
C SER A 117 -24.31 2.83 5.96
N TYR A 118 -23.65 2.68 7.11
CA TYR A 118 -22.39 1.95 7.21
C TYR A 118 -22.28 1.20 8.53
N LEU A 119 -21.49 0.14 8.52
CA LEU A 119 -20.96 -0.55 9.70
C LEU A 119 -19.44 -0.44 9.63
N ALA A 120 -18.82 0.03 10.70
CA ALA A 120 -17.37 0.16 10.77
C ALA A 120 -16.88 -0.33 12.13
N ASP A 121 -16.01 -1.33 12.10
CA ASP A 121 -15.26 -1.78 13.26
C ASP A 121 -13.85 -1.22 13.18
N SER A 122 -13.31 -0.84 14.34
CA SER A 122 -11.92 -0.44 14.49
C SER A 122 -11.24 -1.50 15.30
N ILE A 123 -10.28 -2.17 14.67
CA ILE A 123 -9.46 -3.20 15.30
C ILE A 123 -8.03 -2.68 15.42
N LEU A 124 -7.36 -3.03 16.51
CA LEU A 124 -5.90 -2.98 16.56
C LEU A 124 -5.41 -4.25 15.88
N VAL A 125 -4.72 -4.09 14.76
CA VAL A 125 -4.01 -5.19 14.11
C VAL A 125 -2.59 -5.15 14.64
N ASP A 126 -2.14 -6.29 15.16
CA ASP A 126 -0.73 -6.54 15.47
C ASP A 126 -0.17 -7.35 14.31
N GLU A 127 0.49 -6.65 13.39
CA GLU A 127 1.13 -7.25 12.22
C GLU A 127 2.64 -7.09 12.38
N ASP A 128 3.30 -8.23 12.59
CA ASP A 128 4.76 -8.35 12.75
C ASP A 128 5.40 -7.31 13.69
N GLY A 129 4.71 -6.98 14.79
CA GLY A 129 5.16 -6.08 15.85
C GLY A 129 4.74 -4.61 15.70
N ALA A 130 4.01 -4.27 14.64
CA ALA A 130 3.36 -2.97 14.47
C ALA A 130 1.92 -3.01 15.01
N ASN A 131 1.65 -2.22 16.06
CA ASN A 131 0.29 -2.03 16.58
C ASN A 131 -0.42 -0.90 15.82
N THR A 132 -1.23 -1.28 14.84
CA THR A 132 -1.85 -0.32 13.92
C THR A 132 -3.37 -0.36 14.04
N PRO A 133 -4.02 0.75 14.42
CA PRO A 133 -5.47 0.85 14.31
C PRO A 133 -5.88 0.81 12.84
N MET A 134 -6.76 -0.14 12.50
CA MET A 134 -7.32 -0.29 11.16
C MET A 134 -8.85 -0.25 11.23
N LEU A 135 -9.48 0.34 10.22
CA LEU A 135 -10.93 0.20 10.00
C LEU A 135 -11.19 -0.87 8.95
N LYS A 136 -12.22 -1.65 9.23
CA LYS A 136 -12.89 -2.50 8.26
C LYS A 136 -14.39 -2.39 8.46
N GLY A 137 -15.16 -2.69 7.44
CA GLY A 137 -16.58 -2.47 7.52
C GLY A 137 -17.34 -2.77 6.25
N LYS A 138 -18.59 -2.31 6.23
CA LYS A 138 -19.49 -2.36 5.08
C LYS A 138 -20.15 -1.01 4.89
N ILE A 139 -20.31 -0.60 3.64
CA ILE A 139 -21.13 0.55 3.26
C ILE A 139 -22.34 0.02 2.51
N TYR A 140 -23.53 0.42 2.95
CA TYR A 140 -24.79 0.08 2.30
C TYR A 140 -25.27 1.27 1.47
N PHE A 141 -25.72 0.98 0.27
CA PHE A 141 -26.16 2.00 -0.68
C PHE A 141 -27.27 1.47 -1.59
N ASP A 142 -28.02 2.41 -2.17
CA ASP A 142 -29.19 2.10 -2.98
C ASP A 142 -29.03 2.65 -4.40
N ILE A 143 -29.51 1.89 -5.39
CA ILE A 143 -29.74 2.35 -6.77
C ILE A 143 -31.23 2.14 -7.08
N GLY A 144 -31.98 3.24 -7.05
CA GLY A 144 -33.44 3.18 -7.16
C GLY A 144 -34.05 2.39 -5.99
N SER A 145 -34.55 1.17 -6.29
CA SER A 145 -35.11 0.25 -5.28
C SER A 145 -34.20 -0.93 -4.96
N VAL A 146 -33.07 -1.06 -5.65
CA VAL A 146 -32.11 -2.15 -5.47
C VAL A 146 -31.10 -1.75 -4.42
N LYS A 147 -30.87 -2.65 -3.45
CA LYS A 147 -29.98 -2.42 -2.32
C LYS A 147 -28.68 -3.20 -2.49
N TYR A 148 -27.56 -2.51 -2.33
CA TYR A 148 -26.22 -3.05 -2.44
C TYR A 148 -25.44 -2.81 -1.15
N PHE A 149 -24.36 -3.57 -1.01
CA PHE A 149 -23.31 -3.28 -0.05
C PHE A 149 -21.94 -3.39 -0.72
N LEU A 150 -20.97 -2.68 -0.18
CA LEU A 150 -19.55 -2.94 -0.41
C LEU A 150 -18.88 -3.22 0.93
N SER A 151 -18.00 -4.22 1.00
CA SER A 151 -17.13 -4.44 2.16
C SER A 151 -15.75 -3.87 1.89
N TYR A 152 -15.20 -3.22 2.91
CA TYR A 152 -13.89 -2.60 2.83
C TYR A 152 -13.03 -2.93 4.05
N ASN A 153 -11.72 -2.87 3.87
CA ASN A 153 -10.73 -3.02 4.93
C ASN A 153 -9.50 -2.12 4.65
N GLN A 154 -8.41 -2.33 5.40
CA GLN A 154 -7.12 -1.66 5.18
C GLN A 154 -7.15 -0.11 5.22
N VAL A 155 -8.08 0.46 5.99
CA VAL A 155 -8.06 1.89 6.29
C VAL A 155 -7.22 2.11 7.55
N ILE A 156 -6.00 2.60 7.40
CA ILE A 156 -4.95 2.64 8.43
C ILE A 156 -4.91 4.01 9.12
N TRP A 157 -4.74 4.01 10.45
CA TRP A 157 -4.54 5.22 11.22
C TRP A 157 -3.07 5.68 11.22
N PHE A 158 -2.83 6.85 10.65
CA PHE A 158 -1.55 7.55 10.72
C PHE A 158 -1.61 8.57 11.86
N GLU A 159 -0.81 8.35 12.91
CA GLU A 159 -0.80 9.22 14.07
C GLU A 159 -0.57 10.68 13.67
N ASN A 160 -1.38 11.59 14.23
CA ASN A 160 -1.44 13.03 13.93
C ASN A 160 -1.94 13.41 12.53
N LYS A 161 -2.06 12.48 11.57
CA LYS A 161 -2.52 12.74 10.20
C LYS A 161 -3.97 12.31 9.93
N GLY A 162 -4.39 11.13 10.38
CA GLY A 162 -5.75 10.62 10.17
C GLY A 162 -5.80 9.21 9.57
N TRP A 163 -6.97 8.83 9.06
CA TRP A 163 -7.22 7.60 8.34
C TRP A 163 -6.78 7.71 6.88
N TYR A 164 -6.16 6.65 6.36
CA TYR A 164 -5.70 6.55 4.98
C TYR A 164 -5.93 5.16 4.40
N GLY A 165 -6.04 5.11 3.09
CA GLY A 165 -6.17 3.89 2.30
C GLY A 165 -7.59 3.34 2.33
N VAL A 166 -7.81 2.37 1.45
CA VAL A 166 -8.98 1.51 1.41
C VAL A 166 -8.67 0.33 0.49
N ASN A 167 -9.07 -0.86 0.90
CA ASN A 167 -9.22 -2.00 0.00
C ASN A 167 -10.68 -2.43 0.00
N ILE A 168 -11.22 -2.78 -1.16
CA ILE A 168 -12.61 -3.20 -1.34
C ILE A 168 -12.61 -4.67 -1.72
N ASP A 169 -13.04 -5.51 -0.79
CA ASP A 169 -13.05 -6.96 -0.95
C ASP A 169 -14.21 -7.40 -1.85
N ARG A 170 -15.36 -6.73 -1.73
CA ARG A 170 -16.61 -7.17 -2.33
C ARG A 170 -17.56 -6.02 -2.56
N VAL A 171 -18.26 -6.07 -3.68
CA VAL A 171 -19.50 -5.33 -3.95
C VAL A 171 -20.57 -6.34 -4.35
N ASP A 172 -21.76 -6.30 -3.75
CA ASP A 172 -22.86 -7.22 -4.10
C ASP A 172 -24.21 -6.70 -3.62
N LEU A 173 -25.28 -7.41 -3.98
CA LEU A 173 -26.63 -7.18 -3.46
C LEU A 173 -26.71 -7.51 -1.97
N VAL A 174 -27.45 -6.70 -1.20
CA VAL A 174 -27.66 -6.95 0.25
C VAL A 174 -28.28 -8.33 0.52
N THR A 175 -29.10 -8.85 -0.39
CA THR A 175 -29.69 -10.20 -0.26
C THR A 175 -28.65 -11.32 -0.24
N ARG A 176 -27.42 -11.05 -0.71
CA ARG A 176 -26.32 -12.00 -0.82
C ARG A 176 -25.22 -11.78 0.22
N GLU A 177 -25.45 -10.88 1.18
CA GLU A 177 -24.46 -10.45 2.16
C GLU A 177 -23.86 -11.60 2.99
N ASN A 178 -24.66 -12.64 3.25
CA ASN A 178 -24.27 -13.82 4.04
C ASN A 178 -23.82 -15.01 3.19
N GLU A 179 -23.75 -14.85 1.87
CA GLU A 179 -23.20 -15.88 0.98
C GLU A 179 -21.68 -15.85 1.06
N ALA A 180 -21.06 -17.03 1.13
CA ALA A 180 -19.61 -17.15 0.96
C ALA A 180 -19.22 -16.61 -0.41
N ASP A 181 -18.12 -15.85 -0.46
CA ASP A 181 -17.65 -15.28 -1.71
C ASP A 181 -17.27 -16.39 -2.69
N VAL A 182 -17.78 -16.30 -3.92
CA VAL A 182 -17.47 -17.23 -5.03
C VAL A 182 -16.62 -16.51 -6.10
N TYR A 183 -15.99 -15.39 -5.74
CA TYR A 183 -15.18 -14.63 -6.68
C TYR A 183 -13.72 -15.08 -6.63
N ASP A 184 -13.38 -15.95 -7.58
CA ASP A 184 -12.01 -16.33 -7.93
C ASP A 184 -11.47 -15.36 -8.99
N TRP A 185 -10.82 -14.28 -8.55
CA TRP A 185 -9.92 -13.49 -9.38
C TRP A 185 -8.51 -14.10 -9.27
N ASP A 186 -8.33 -15.32 -9.79
CA ASP A 186 -7.07 -16.06 -9.93
C ASP A 186 -5.78 -15.27 -9.57
N GLY A 187 -5.23 -15.53 -8.39
CA GLY A 187 -3.77 -15.69 -8.20
C GLY A 187 -2.84 -14.49 -8.02
N LYS A 188 -3.30 -13.22 -7.99
CA LYS A 188 -2.44 -12.05 -7.68
C LYS A 188 -3.19 -10.90 -7.00
N VAL A 189 -3.83 -11.15 -5.86
CA VAL A 189 -4.28 -10.03 -5.00
C VAL A 189 -3.05 -9.58 -4.23
N VAL A 190 -2.34 -8.62 -4.81
CA VAL A 190 -1.28 -7.89 -4.13
C VAL A 190 -1.91 -6.56 -3.72
N ASP A 191 -2.40 -6.49 -2.49
CA ASP A 191 -3.01 -5.30 -1.92
C ASP A 191 -1.94 -4.19 -1.85
N SER A 192 -2.09 -3.06 -2.55
CA SER A 192 -1.03 -2.06 -2.69
C SER A 192 -0.49 -1.55 -1.35
N ALA A 193 -1.36 -1.35 -0.35
CA ALA A 193 -0.94 -0.92 0.99
C ALA A 193 -0.30 -2.06 1.83
N LEU A 194 -0.85 -3.27 1.79
CA LEU A 194 -0.33 -4.42 2.55
C LEU A 194 0.97 -4.94 1.94
N PHE A 195 1.06 -4.97 0.60
CA PHE A 195 2.26 -5.36 -0.13
C PHE A 195 3.45 -4.47 0.21
N VAL A 196 3.23 -3.17 0.33
CA VAL A 196 4.28 -2.24 0.75
C VAL A 196 4.71 -2.52 2.20
N MET A 197 3.78 -2.88 3.11
CA MET A 197 4.13 -3.28 4.48
C MET A 197 4.86 -4.63 4.53
N ASP A 198 4.37 -5.66 3.85
CA ASP A 198 4.99 -6.99 3.73
C ASP A 198 6.40 -6.91 3.13
N SER A 199 6.61 -6.01 2.17
CA SER A 199 7.92 -5.77 1.56
C SER A 199 8.90 -5.14 2.54
N VAL A 200 8.45 -4.21 3.40
CA VAL A 200 9.29 -3.68 4.50
C VAL A 200 9.62 -4.77 5.51
N VAL A 201 8.64 -5.57 5.93
CA VAL A 201 8.88 -6.67 6.87
C VAL A 201 9.90 -7.66 6.28
N SER A 202 9.73 -8.03 5.02
CA SER A 202 10.68 -8.92 4.31
C SER A 202 12.09 -8.34 4.27
N ALA A 203 12.24 -7.04 3.99
CA ALA A 203 13.53 -6.37 3.98
C ALA A 203 14.19 -6.33 5.37
N THR A 204 13.42 -6.06 6.43
CA THR A 204 13.94 -6.06 7.81
C THR A 204 14.39 -7.44 8.29
N ILE A 205 13.72 -8.50 7.85
CA ILE A 205 14.12 -9.89 8.11
C ILE A 205 15.43 -10.22 7.37
N ALA A 206 15.57 -9.77 6.12
CA ALA A 206 16.79 -9.98 5.33
C ALA A 206 18.01 -9.31 5.97
N ASP A 207 17.85 -8.04 6.39
CA ASP A 207 18.90 -7.30 7.12
C ASP A 207 19.27 -8.02 8.42
N SER A 208 18.27 -8.43 9.22
CA SER A 208 18.49 -9.18 10.47
C SER A 208 19.23 -10.52 10.25
N ALA A 209 18.96 -11.21 9.14
CA ALA A 209 19.66 -12.45 8.78
C ALA A 209 21.11 -12.19 8.38
N MET A 210 21.37 -11.11 7.64
CA MET A 210 22.71 -10.68 7.24
C MET A 210 23.57 -10.27 8.44
N THR A 211 23.01 -9.55 9.41
CA THR A 211 23.71 -9.20 10.65
C THR A 211 24.12 -10.44 11.42
N LYS A 212 23.21 -11.42 11.60
CA LYS A 212 23.53 -12.70 12.27
C LYS A 212 24.64 -13.48 11.58
N ILE A 213 24.63 -13.53 10.24
CA ILE A 213 25.71 -14.18 9.47
C ILE A 213 27.03 -13.43 9.68
N SER A 214 27.03 -12.10 9.70
CA SER A 214 28.22 -11.28 9.95
C SER A 214 28.80 -11.50 11.36
N GLU A 215 27.94 -11.65 12.37
CA GLU A 215 28.33 -11.90 13.76
C GLU A 215 28.83 -13.33 14.00
N GLU A 216 28.29 -14.34 13.29
CA GLU A 216 28.71 -15.75 13.41
C GLU A 216 29.93 -16.10 12.56
N LEU A 217 30.35 -15.26 11.62
CA LEU A 217 31.59 -15.47 10.87
C LEU A 217 32.79 -15.26 11.81
N PRO A 218 33.59 -16.30 12.11
CA PRO A 218 34.77 -16.12 12.94
C PRO A 218 35.71 -15.13 12.26
N GLU A 219 36.19 -14.13 13.01
CA GLU A 219 37.22 -13.20 12.56
C GLU A 219 38.35 -14.01 11.89
N ILE A 220 38.40 -13.99 10.55
CA ILE A 220 39.57 -14.46 9.82
C ILE A 220 40.63 -13.41 10.13
N LYS A 221 41.34 -13.61 11.24
CA LYS A 221 42.55 -12.88 11.58
C LYS A 221 43.46 -12.99 10.37
N LYS A 222 43.56 -11.90 9.62
CA LYS A 222 44.61 -11.68 8.62
C LYS A 222 45.94 -11.75 9.37
N LYS A 223 46.52 -12.95 9.48
CA LYS A 223 47.95 -13.10 9.74
C LYS A 223 48.67 -12.50 8.55
N THR A 224 49.03 -11.24 8.73
CA THR A 224 50.01 -10.54 7.92
C THR A 224 51.37 -11.06 8.37
N ASP A 225 51.78 -12.24 7.92
CA ASP A 225 53.18 -12.62 8.00
C ASP A 225 53.89 -11.97 6.81
N LYS A 226 54.60 -10.88 7.15
CA LYS A 226 55.68 -10.34 6.32
C LYS A 226 56.76 -11.40 6.23
N GLU A 227 56.92 -12.04 5.07
CA GLU A 227 58.19 -12.61 4.67
C GLU A 227 58.71 -11.88 3.44
N GLN A 228 59.87 -11.24 3.61
CA GLN A 228 60.61 -10.52 2.59
C GLN A 228 61.11 -11.47 1.48
N PRO A 229 61.39 -10.96 0.27
CA PRO A 229 61.75 -11.78 -0.87
C PRO A 229 63.25 -12.07 -0.91
N GLU A 230 63.67 -13.33 -0.78
CA GLU A 230 65.02 -13.73 -1.15
C GLU A 230 65.13 -13.98 -2.67
N LYS A 231 65.99 -13.17 -3.29
CA LYS A 231 66.40 -13.28 -4.69
C LYS A 231 67.36 -14.46 -4.90
N ASN A 232 67.05 -15.22 -5.95
CA ASN A 232 67.96 -15.83 -6.93
C ASN A 232 68.98 -16.90 -6.47
N LYS A 233 68.76 -18.14 -6.92
CA LYS A 233 69.76 -18.88 -7.70
C LYS A 233 69.12 -19.95 -8.59
N SER A 234 69.41 -19.83 -9.89
CA SER A 234 69.07 -20.76 -10.95
C SER A 234 69.74 -22.13 -10.77
N ILE A 235 69.02 -23.24 -10.97
CA ILE A 235 69.59 -24.48 -11.55
C ILE A 235 68.60 -25.11 -12.54
N LYS A 236 69.16 -25.44 -13.70
CA LYS A 236 68.60 -25.98 -14.95
C LYS A 236 68.01 -27.40 -14.84
N LYS A 237 67.16 -27.71 -15.83
CA LYS A 237 66.82 -29.03 -16.45
C LYS A 237 65.95 -29.95 -15.56
N LYS A 238 64.81 -30.48 -16.01
CA LYS A 238 64.62 -31.27 -17.24
C LYS A 238 63.13 -31.32 -17.67
N LEU A 239 62.93 -31.25 -18.98
CA LEU A 239 61.73 -31.60 -19.74
C LEU A 239 61.14 -32.98 -19.34
N LYS A 240 59.81 -33.07 -19.24
CA LYS A 240 59.01 -34.10 -19.94
C LYS A 240 57.51 -33.74 -19.92
N SER A 241 57.01 -33.38 -21.09
CA SER A 241 55.58 -33.26 -21.41
C SER A 241 54.89 -34.63 -21.37
N PRO A 242 53.57 -34.68 -21.14
CA PRO A 242 52.72 -35.63 -21.83
C PRO A 242 51.91 -34.90 -22.90
N ALA A 243 52.02 -35.42 -24.13
CA ALA A 243 51.30 -34.96 -25.30
C ALA A 243 49.79 -35.12 -25.14
N ARG A 244 49.04 -34.20 -25.74
CA ARG A 244 47.59 -34.29 -25.92
C ARG A 244 47.30 -34.74 -27.36
N LYS A 245 46.29 -35.62 -27.47
CA LYS A 245 45.28 -35.76 -28.56
C LYS A 245 45.72 -36.39 -29.89
N PRO A 246 44.78 -36.75 -30.81
CA PRO A 246 43.30 -36.90 -30.68
C PRO A 246 42.74 -38.20 -31.35
N GLU A 247 41.40 -38.31 -31.33
CA GLU A 247 40.50 -39.25 -32.05
C GLU A 247 40.28 -40.65 -31.45
#